data_AF-A0A8T5T9C8-F1
#
_entry.id   AF-A0A8T5T9C8-F1
#
_cell.length_a   1.000
_cell.length_b   1.000
_cell.length_c   1.000
_cell.angle_alpha   90.00
_cell.angle_beta   90.00
_cell.angle_gamma   90.00
#
_symmetry.space_group_name_H-M   'P 1'
#
loop_
_entity.id
_entity.type
_entity.pdbx_description
1 polymer ?
#
loop_
_entity_poly.entity_id
_entity_poly.type
_entity_poly.pdbx_seq_one_letter_code
_entity_poly.pdbx_strand_id
1 'polypeptide(L)'
;MNEKSENIEKDTKLKFFNEAVEYINKFDILGSTNIDDSIIAKSGTLVNTDSLRDEMLTELDYLKDLIINNPDIKLSKLSKKEKELYNKFVKYFSYCPVCDSDNHYYNLKHMYFDDKLTFLKKKLIALMHNKNKKILKYNVIFGIPCCNCYKKFFE
;
A
#
# COMPACT_ATOMS: atom_id res chain seq x y z
N MET A 1 -44.50 19.90 -32.80
CA MET A 1 -43.54 20.94 -32.37
C MET A 1 -42.56 20.28 -31.44
N ASN A 2 -41.28 20.35 -31.81
CA ASN A 2 -40.14 19.72 -31.16
C ASN A 2 -39.78 20.47 -29.88
N GLU A 3 -39.54 19.76 -28.78
CA GLU A 3 -38.56 20.20 -27.79
C GLU A 3 -37.61 19.03 -27.49
N LYS A 4 -36.40 19.18 -28.06
CA LYS A 4 -35.21 18.39 -27.77
C LYS A 4 -34.70 18.84 -26.40
N SER A 5 -34.53 17.93 -25.46
CA SER A 5 -33.75 18.16 -24.25
C SER A 5 -32.44 17.36 -24.33
N GLU A 6 -31.47 18.02 -24.98
CA GLU A 6 -30.05 18.13 -24.66
C GLU A 6 -29.31 16.93 -24.01
N ASN A 7 -28.43 16.33 -24.82
CA ASN A 7 -27.28 15.54 -24.39
C ASN A 7 -26.37 16.34 -23.45
N ILE A 8 -26.19 15.87 -22.22
CA ILE A 8 -25.10 16.31 -21.35
C ILE A 8 -23.96 15.29 -21.52
N GLU A 9 -23.13 15.49 -22.54
CA GLU A 9 -21.80 14.87 -22.59
C GLU A 9 -20.97 15.44 -21.44
N LYS A 10 -20.82 14.67 -20.37
CA LYS A 10 -19.84 14.97 -19.33
C LYS A 10 -18.45 14.66 -19.90
N ASP A 11 -17.81 15.70 -20.41
CA ASP A 11 -16.40 15.77 -20.76
C ASP A 11 -15.56 15.48 -19.50
N THR A 12 -15.42 14.20 -19.17
CA THR A 12 -14.57 13.72 -18.09
C THR A 12 -13.14 13.71 -18.60
N LYS A 13 -12.54 14.91 -18.69
CA LYS A 13 -11.11 15.04 -18.89
C LYS A 13 -10.39 14.21 -17.83
N LEU A 14 -9.83 13.08 -18.25
CA LEU A 14 -8.96 12.24 -17.45
C LEU A 14 -7.73 13.07 -17.08
N LYS A 15 -7.68 13.49 -15.81
CA LYS A 15 -6.48 14.10 -15.24
C LYS A 15 -5.49 12.98 -14.94
N PHE A 16 -4.61 12.70 -15.89
CA PHE A 16 -3.47 11.83 -15.65
C PHE A 16 -2.48 12.56 -14.74
N PHE A 17 -2.24 12.01 -13.55
CA PHE A 17 -1.21 12.50 -12.64
C PHE A 17 0.14 12.02 -13.15
N ASN A 18 1.04 12.97 -13.39
CA ASN A 18 2.38 12.76 -13.96
C ASN A 18 3.40 12.19 -12.94
N GLU A 19 2.95 11.42 -11.95
CA GLU A 19 3.81 10.80 -10.93
C GLU A 19 4.72 9.69 -11.52
N ALA A 20 4.44 9.23 -12.74
CA ALA A 20 5.21 8.18 -13.41
C ALA A 20 6.44 8.71 -14.18
N VAL A 21 6.58 10.02 -14.42
CA VAL A 21 7.68 10.57 -15.24
C VAL A 21 9.04 10.45 -14.54
N GLU A 22 9.07 10.53 -13.21
CA GLU A 22 10.30 10.39 -12.42
C GLU A 22 10.92 8.98 -12.53
N TYR A 23 10.12 7.97 -12.83
CA TYR A 23 10.59 6.59 -12.99
C TYR A 23 11.28 6.34 -14.33
N ILE A 24 10.95 7.11 -15.38
CA ILE A 24 11.52 6.93 -16.72
C ILE A 24 12.98 7.42 -16.73
N ASN A 25 13.24 8.56 -16.11
CA ASN A 25 14.58 9.17 -16.07
C ASN A 25 15.62 8.33 -15.30
N LYS A 26 15.19 7.36 -14.49
CA LYS A 26 16.11 6.49 -13.73
C LYS A 26 16.74 5.39 -14.59
N PHE A 27 16.15 5.06 -15.73
CA PHE A 27 16.64 4.01 -16.63
C PHE A 27 17.53 4.53 -17.77
N ASP A 28 17.39 5.81 -18.15
CA ASP A 28 18.22 6.39 -19.22
C ASP A 28 19.69 6.63 -18.81
N ILE A 29 19.97 6.76 -17.50
CA ILE A 29 21.32 7.04 -16.99
C ILE A 29 22.24 5.79 -17.03
N LEU A 30 21.68 4.59 -17.15
CA LEU A 30 22.45 3.32 -17.14
C LEU A 30 22.89 2.83 -18.52
N GLY A 31 22.50 3.52 -19.60
CA GLY A 31 22.72 3.07 -20.98
C GLY A 31 23.98 3.59 -21.68
N SER A 32 24.90 4.28 -21.00
CA SER A 32 26.07 4.91 -21.64
C SER A 32 27.38 4.66 -20.90
N THR A 33 27.82 3.41 -20.88
CA THR A 33 29.25 3.09 -20.71
C THR A 33 29.75 2.45 -21.99
N ASN A 34 30.52 3.21 -22.79
CA ASN A 34 31.32 2.66 -23.88
C ASN A 34 32.33 1.67 -23.28
N ILE A 35 32.16 0.38 -23.56
CA ILE A 35 33.14 -0.66 -23.20
C ILE A 35 34.05 -0.83 -24.42
N ASP A 36 35.33 -0.54 -24.25
CA ASP A 36 36.38 -0.82 -25.24
C ASP A 36 36.51 -2.35 -25.44
N ASP A 37 36.20 -2.81 -26.66
CA ASP A 37 36.23 -4.22 -27.09
C ASP A 37 37.64 -4.88 -27.11
N SER A 38 38.68 -4.19 -26.61
CA SER A 38 40.07 -4.66 -26.66
C SER A 38 40.51 -5.49 -25.44
N ILE A 39 39.67 -5.63 -24.40
CA ILE A 39 40.03 -6.35 -23.15
C ILE A 39 39.50 -7.80 -23.10
N ILE A 40 38.65 -8.22 -24.05
CA ILE A 40 37.94 -9.51 -23.98
C ILE A 40 38.86 -10.73 -24.25
N ALA A 41 40.08 -10.53 -24.76
CA ALA A 41 40.93 -11.65 -25.19
C ALA A 41 41.87 -12.27 -24.12
N LYS A 42 41.83 -11.86 -22.84
CA LYS A 42 42.85 -12.33 -21.85
C LYS A 42 42.37 -12.87 -20.51
N SER A 43 41.07 -13.03 -20.32
CA SER A 43 40.57 -13.67 -19.11
C SER A 43 39.46 -14.64 -19.49
N GLY A 44 39.88 -15.88 -19.75
CA GLY A 44 39.02 -17.06 -19.65
C GLY A 44 38.49 -17.13 -18.22
N THR A 45 37.47 -16.35 -17.96
CA THR A 45 36.75 -16.33 -16.70
C THR A 45 35.62 -17.31 -16.90
N LEU A 46 35.69 -18.46 -16.24
CA LEU A 46 34.48 -19.23 -15.99
C LEU A 46 33.48 -18.26 -15.35
N VAL A 47 32.55 -17.75 -16.15
CA VAL A 47 31.38 -17.07 -15.64
C VAL A 47 30.66 -18.15 -14.86
N ASN A 48 30.74 -18.03 -13.54
CA ASN A 48 30.20 -18.99 -12.59
C ASN A 48 28.68 -18.96 -12.77
N THR A 49 28.15 -19.84 -13.63
CA THR A 49 26.72 -19.90 -14.00
C THR A 49 25.82 -20.01 -12.78
N ASP A 50 26.36 -20.56 -11.70
CA ASP A 50 25.70 -20.72 -10.42
C ASP A 50 25.47 -19.38 -9.72
N SER A 51 26.35 -18.38 -9.88
CA SER A 51 26.17 -17.05 -9.29
C SER A 51 24.98 -16.30 -9.87
N LEU A 52 24.79 -16.36 -11.19
CA LEU A 52 23.66 -15.71 -11.85
C LEU A 52 22.35 -16.43 -11.51
N ARG A 53 22.40 -17.76 -11.44
CA ARG A 53 21.27 -18.60 -11.05
C ARG A 53 20.82 -18.28 -9.63
N ASP A 54 21.75 -18.19 -8.69
CA ASP A 54 21.45 -17.92 -7.28
C ASP A 54 20.87 -16.53 -7.10
N GLU A 55 21.42 -15.51 -7.78
CA GLU A 55 20.86 -14.15 -7.80
C GLU A 55 19.41 -14.16 -8.34
N MET A 56 19.16 -14.82 -9.46
CA MET A 56 17.81 -14.96 -10.01
C MET A 56 16.85 -15.69 -9.06
N LEU A 57 17.31 -16.73 -8.36
CA LEU A 57 16.50 -17.43 -7.37
C LEU A 57 16.15 -16.52 -6.19
N THR A 58 17.10 -15.70 -5.71
CA THR A 58 16.83 -14.73 -4.65
C THR A 58 15.84 -13.65 -5.07
N GLU A 59 15.93 -13.15 -6.30
CA GLU A 59 14.97 -12.18 -6.85
C GLU A 59 13.57 -12.79 -7.02
N LEU A 60 13.48 -14.06 -7.44
CA LEU A 60 12.19 -14.77 -7.53
C LEU A 60 11.54 -14.96 -6.16
N ASP A 61 12.32 -15.30 -5.13
CA ASP A 61 11.80 -15.41 -3.76
C ASP A 61 11.36 -14.04 -3.23
N TYR A 62 12.11 -12.97 -3.50
CA TYR A 62 11.71 -11.61 -3.14
C TYR A 62 10.40 -11.18 -3.83
N LEU A 63 10.25 -11.46 -5.13
CA LEU A 63 9.02 -11.19 -5.87
C LEU A 63 7.83 -11.96 -5.31
N LYS A 64 8.03 -13.25 -4.98
CA LYS A 64 7.00 -14.08 -4.35
C LYS A 64 6.54 -13.49 -3.03
N ASP A 65 7.47 -13.01 -2.21
CA ASP A 65 7.15 -12.36 -0.93
C ASP A 65 6.38 -11.05 -1.12
N LEU A 66 6.75 -10.22 -2.11
CA LEU A 66 6.00 -9.01 -2.45
C LEU A 66 4.56 -9.31 -2.87
N ILE A 67 4.36 -10.36 -3.68
CA ILE A 67 3.03 -10.76 -4.15
C ILE A 67 2.19 -11.31 -2.99
N ILE A 68 2.74 -12.18 -2.14
CA ILE A 68 2.01 -12.76 -1.00
C ILE A 68 1.59 -11.67 0.00
N ASN A 69 2.45 -10.69 0.23
CA ASN A 69 2.20 -9.61 1.18
C ASN A 69 1.38 -8.46 0.59
N ASN A 70 0.95 -8.55 -0.67
CA ASN A 70 0.16 -7.50 -1.29
C ASN A 70 -1.26 -7.42 -0.66
N PRO A 71 -1.62 -6.28 -0.04
CA PRO A 71 -2.89 -6.16 0.67
C PRO A 71 -4.11 -6.15 -0.27
N ASP A 72 -3.96 -5.81 -1.56
CA ASP A 72 -5.03 -5.93 -2.56
C ASP A 72 -5.43 -7.38 -2.82
N ILE A 73 -4.43 -8.25 -2.94
CA ILE A 73 -4.65 -9.68 -3.16
C ILE A 73 -5.29 -10.30 -1.92
N LYS A 74 -4.87 -9.89 -0.71
CA LYS A 74 -5.50 -10.33 0.54
C LYS A 74 -6.96 -9.85 0.63
N LEU A 75 -7.26 -8.62 0.21
CA LEU A 75 -8.62 -8.08 0.22
C LEU A 75 -9.57 -8.80 -0.76
N SER A 76 -9.10 -9.15 -1.96
CA SER A 76 -9.93 -9.82 -2.97
C SER A 76 -10.33 -11.23 -2.53
N LYS A 77 -9.42 -11.95 -1.85
CA LYS A 77 -9.59 -13.30 -1.29
C LYS A 77 -10.53 -13.39 -0.08
N LEU A 78 -10.86 -12.27 0.57
CA LEU A 78 -11.75 -12.27 1.74
C LEU A 78 -13.16 -12.77 1.39
N SER A 79 -13.76 -13.53 2.31
CA SER A 79 -15.18 -13.89 2.26
C SER A 79 -16.07 -12.65 2.41
N LYS A 80 -17.36 -12.78 2.05
CA LYS A 80 -18.33 -11.67 2.16
C LYS A 80 -18.40 -11.08 3.58
N LYS A 81 -18.41 -11.95 4.61
CA LYS A 81 -18.45 -11.52 6.03
C LYS A 81 -17.17 -10.78 6.44
N GLU A 82 -16.02 -11.23 5.98
CA GLU A 82 -14.73 -10.58 6.29
C GLU A 82 -14.60 -9.23 5.57
N LYS A 83 -15.09 -9.11 4.33
CA LYS A 83 -15.17 -7.84 3.61
C LYS A 83 -16.06 -6.83 4.34
N GLU A 84 -17.20 -7.27 4.86
CA GLU A 84 -18.07 -6.42 5.68
C GLU A 84 -17.38 -5.95 6.97
N LEU A 85 -16.64 -6.84 7.64
CA LEU A 85 -15.87 -6.48 8.83
C LEU A 85 -14.76 -5.48 8.50
N TYR A 86 -14.01 -5.72 7.42
CA TYR A 86 -12.98 -4.81 6.92
C TYR A 86 -13.56 -3.42 6.60
N ASN A 87 -14.69 -3.36 5.88
CA ASN A 87 -15.33 -2.09 5.54
C ASN A 87 -15.79 -1.34 6.81
N LYS A 88 -16.31 -2.05 7.80
CA LYS A 88 -16.64 -1.47 9.12
C LYS A 88 -15.40 -0.96 9.82
N PHE A 89 -14.29 -1.70 9.77
CA PHE A 89 -13.01 -1.30 10.37
C PHE A 89 -12.49 -0.01 9.74
N VAL A 90 -12.39 0.05 8.41
CA VAL A 90 -11.93 1.24 7.68
C VAL A 90 -12.82 2.44 7.98
N LYS A 91 -14.15 2.25 7.98
CA LYS A 91 -15.10 3.33 8.27
C LYS A 91 -15.02 3.81 9.73
N TYR A 92 -14.78 2.92 10.68
CA TYR A 92 -14.69 3.29 12.09
C TYR A 92 -13.42 4.09 12.39
N PHE A 93 -12.31 3.72 11.76
CA PHE A 93 -11.01 4.38 11.96
C PHE A 93 -10.66 5.39 10.86
N SER A 94 -11.65 5.87 10.10
CA SER A 94 -11.41 6.82 9.01
C SER A 94 -10.97 8.19 9.48
N TYR A 95 -11.25 8.56 10.73
CA TYR A 95 -10.89 9.86 11.31
C TYR A 95 -9.87 9.71 12.43
N CYS A 96 -8.93 10.64 12.50
CA CYS A 96 -7.92 10.69 13.53
C CYS A 96 -8.52 11.15 14.87
N PRO A 97 -8.33 10.44 15.99
CA PRO A 97 -8.86 10.84 17.30
C PRO A 97 -8.16 12.06 17.93
N VAL A 98 -7.10 12.59 17.29
CA VAL A 98 -6.28 13.68 17.81
C VAL A 98 -6.58 15.00 17.12
N CYS A 99 -6.75 14.98 15.80
CA CYS A 99 -6.95 16.18 14.99
C CYS A 99 -8.19 16.11 14.08
N ASP A 100 -8.98 15.04 14.16
CA ASP A 100 -10.19 14.78 13.36
C ASP A 100 -9.99 14.79 11.84
N SER A 101 -8.73 14.79 11.36
CA SER A 101 -8.42 14.67 9.93
C SER A 101 -8.68 13.26 9.41
N ASP A 102 -8.92 13.15 8.10
CA ASP A 102 -9.03 11.85 7.43
C ASP A 102 -7.72 11.05 7.55
N ASN A 103 -7.87 9.77 7.87
CA ASN A 103 -6.80 8.78 7.81
C ASN A 103 -6.65 8.27 6.38
N HIS A 104 -5.40 8.12 5.93
CA HIS A 104 -5.12 7.52 4.64
C HIS A 104 -5.63 6.07 4.59
N TYR A 105 -6.50 5.79 3.61
CA TYR A 105 -7.02 4.45 3.37
C TYR A 105 -5.91 3.41 3.21
N TYR A 106 -4.84 3.76 2.51
CA TYR A 106 -3.67 2.90 2.32
C TYR A 106 -3.09 2.42 3.67
N ASN A 107 -2.95 3.31 4.65
CA ASN A 107 -2.41 2.98 5.97
C ASN A 107 -3.36 2.06 6.75
N LEU A 108 -4.67 2.36 6.74
CA LEU A 108 -5.67 1.53 7.41
C LEU A 108 -5.72 0.12 6.82
N LYS A 109 -5.65 0.02 5.48
CA LYS A 109 -5.59 -1.23 4.75
C LYS A 109 -4.33 -2.02 5.09
N HIS A 110 -3.15 -1.38 5.03
CA HIS A 110 -1.90 -2.02 5.42
C HIS A 110 -1.97 -2.53 6.85
N MET A 111 -2.42 -1.71 7.80
CA MET A 111 -2.53 -2.11 9.20
C MET A 111 -3.48 -3.30 9.42
N TYR A 112 -4.54 -3.41 8.61
CA TYR A 112 -5.48 -4.54 8.69
C TYR A 112 -4.90 -5.86 8.15
N PHE A 113 -4.09 -5.78 7.10
CA PHE A 113 -3.53 -6.96 6.42
C PHE A 113 -2.09 -7.30 6.82
N ASP A 114 -1.46 -6.47 7.64
CA ASP A 114 -0.15 -6.73 8.21
C ASP A 114 -0.24 -7.80 9.30
N ASP A 115 0.48 -8.90 9.07
CA ASP A 115 0.51 -10.04 9.97
C ASP A 115 1.23 -9.71 11.29
N LYS A 116 2.20 -8.78 11.26
CA LYS A 116 2.92 -8.29 12.46
C LYS A 116 1.99 -7.53 13.41
N LEU A 117 0.95 -6.90 12.88
CA LEU A 117 -0.01 -6.10 13.64
C LEU A 117 -1.28 -6.86 14.02
N THR A 118 -1.31 -8.20 13.85
CA THR A 118 -2.48 -9.03 14.11
C THR A 118 -3.04 -8.87 15.52
N PHE A 119 -2.17 -8.75 16.52
CA PHE A 119 -2.58 -8.54 17.92
C PHE A 119 -3.27 -7.18 18.12
N LEU A 120 -2.69 -6.11 17.56
CA LEU A 120 -3.25 -4.76 17.60
C LEU A 120 -4.60 -4.71 16.88
N LYS A 121 -4.68 -5.31 15.69
CA LYS A 121 -5.94 -5.45 14.92
C LYS A 121 -7.04 -6.10 15.74
N LYS A 122 -6.77 -7.24 16.40
CA LYS A 122 -7.76 -7.93 17.23
C LYS A 122 -8.28 -7.04 18.37
N LYS A 123 -7.39 -6.28 19.02
CA LYS A 123 -7.77 -5.31 20.06
C LYS A 123 -8.63 -4.18 19.51
N LEU A 124 -8.26 -3.61 18.37
CA LEU A 124 -9.02 -2.53 17.74
C LEU A 124 -10.42 -2.98 17.30
N ILE A 125 -10.52 -4.19 16.72
CA ILE A 125 -11.83 -4.78 16.40
C ILE A 125 -12.65 -5.01 17.67
N ALA A 126 -12.06 -5.51 18.75
CA ALA A 126 -12.76 -5.64 20.02
C ALA A 126 -13.25 -4.30 20.57
N LEU A 127 -12.46 -3.22 20.41
CA LEU A 127 -12.85 -1.86 20.79
C LEU A 127 -14.03 -1.33 19.97
N MET A 128 -14.12 -1.64 18.67
CA MET A 128 -15.30 -1.29 17.85
C MET A 128 -16.60 -1.88 18.39
N HIS A 129 -16.53 -3.05 19.04
CA HIS A 129 -17.70 -3.75 19.59
C HIS A 129 -17.96 -3.42 21.06
N ASN A 130 -16.99 -2.83 21.76
CA ASN A 130 -17.06 -2.62 23.20
C ASN A 130 -17.90 -1.39 23.55
N LYS A 131 -19.19 -1.60 23.82
CA LYS A 131 -20.09 -0.59 24.43
C LYS A 131 -19.94 -0.55 25.95
N ASN A 132 -18.71 -0.63 26.46
CA ASN A 132 -18.50 -0.81 27.89
C ASN A 132 -18.85 0.50 28.63
N LYS A 133 -20.02 0.53 29.29
CA LYS A 133 -20.60 1.74 29.92
C LYS A 133 -19.66 2.42 30.92
N LYS A 134 -18.72 1.69 31.50
CA LYS A 134 -17.71 2.23 32.42
C LYS A 134 -16.65 3.08 31.70
N ILE A 135 -16.28 2.72 30.47
CA ILE A 135 -15.29 3.45 29.66
C ILE A 135 -15.91 4.73 29.08
N LEU A 136 -17.18 4.67 28.70
CA LEU A 136 -17.97 5.85 28.30
C LEU A 136 -18.00 6.94 29.39
N LYS A 137 -17.92 6.55 30.66
CA LYS A 137 -17.86 7.49 31.80
C LYS A 137 -16.57 8.33 31.85
N TYR A 138 -15.50 7.87 31.22
CA TYR A 138 -14.19 8.52 31.26
C TYR A 138 -13.82 9.28 29.98
N ASN A 139 -14.76 9.47 29.05
CA ASN A 139 -14.54 10.19 27.79
C ASN A 139 -13.28 9.75 27.01
N VAL A 140 -12.94 8.46 27.10
CA VAL A 140 -11.76 7.91 26.43
C VAL A 140 -12.09 7.69 24.95
N ILE A 141 -11.36 8.39 24.08
CA ILE A 141 -11.47 8.26 22.63
C ILE A 141 -10.45 7.23 22.16
N PHE A 142 -10.91 6.17 21.49
CA PHE A 142 -10.05 5.17 20.86
C PHE A 142 -10.05 5.38 19.35
N GLY A 143 -8.87 5.38 18.74
CA GLY A 143 -8.73 5.50 17.30
C GLY A 143 -7.31 5.23 16.83
N ILE A 144 -7.11 5.36 15.52
CA ILE A 144 -5.79 5.25 14.89
C ILE A 144 -5.34 6.68 14.55
N PRO A 145 -4.16 7.14 15.02
CA PRO A 145 -3.64 8.45 14.68
C PRO A 145 -3.32 8.56 13.18
N CYS A 146 -3.54 9.73 12.59
CA CYS A 146 -3.09 9.99 11.21
C CYS A 146 -1.57 10.07 11.16
N CYS A 147 -1.00 9.98 9.96
CA CYS A 147 0.46 10.01 9.78
C CYS A 147 1.11 11.22 10.45
N ASN A 148 0.50 12.39 10.36
CA ASN A 148 1.06 13.62 10.94
C ASN A 148 1.05 13.58 12.48
N CYS A 149 -0.05 13.09 13.07
CA CYS A 149 -0.13 12.93 14.52
C CYS A 149 0.82 11.83 14.99
N TYR A 150 0.88 10.70 14.29
CA TYR A 150 1.81 9.62 14.62
C TYR A 150 3.25 10.13 14.67
N LYS A 151 3.70 10.83 13.63
CA LYS A 151 5.03 11.46 13.60
C LYS A 151 5.24 12.42 14.77
N LYS A 152 4.28 13.31 15.02
CA LYS A 152 4.41 14.32 16.10
C LYS A 152 4.56 13.74 17.51
N PHE A 153 3.93 12.59 17.79
CA PHE A 153 3.90 12.01 19.14
C PHE A 153 4.86 10.83 19.35
N PHE A 154 5.33 10.19 18.28
CA PHE A 154 6.08 8.93 18.37
C PHE A 154 7.37 8.87 17.54
N GLU A 155 7.63 9.86 16.67
CA GLU A 155 8.93 10.05 16.00
C GLU A 155 9.59 11.34 16.50
#